data_AF-A0A383S222-F1
#
_entry.id   AF-A0A383S222-F1
#
_cell.length_a   1.000
_cell.length_b   1.000
_cell.length_c   1.000
_cell.angle_alpha   90.00
_cell.angle_beta   90.00
_cell.angle_gamma   90.00
#
_symmetry.space_group_name_H-M   'P 1'
#
loop_
_entity.id
_entity.type
_entity.pdbx_description
1 polymer ?
#
loop_
_entity_poly.entity_id
_entity_poly.type
_entity_poly.pdbx_seq_one_letter_code
_entity_poly.pdbx_strand_id
1 'polypeptide(L)'
;MLKHMILLASLSGSMAAMAVELAYPSPPETATEALLRVQSSNQQASPRLQVQTASERDQSMHRWLETYKYQIPDFFRWVKSGSEDN
;
A
#
# COMPACT_ATOMS: atom_id res chain seq x y z
N MET A 1 4.00 37.55 -50.66
CA MET A 1 4.52 37.24 -49.30
C MET A 1 3.48 37.41 -48.21
N LEU A 2 2.57 38.41 -48.30
CA LEU A 2 1.50 38.67 -47.34
C LEU A 2 0.56 37.48 -47.06
N LYS A 3 0.22 36.68 -48.08
CA LYS A 3 -0.67 35.49 -47.93
C LYS A 3 -0.09 34.40 -47.02
N HIS A 4 1.23 34.23 -47.04
CA HIS A 4 1.92 33.24 -46.20
C HIS A 4 2.03 33.74 -44.75
N MET A 5 2.17 35.07 -44.57
CA MET A 5 2.18 35.70 -43.25
C MET A 5 0.81 35.59 -42.56
N ILE A 6 -0.29 35.74 -43.30
CA ILE A 6 -1.66 35.59 -42.77
C ILE A 6 -1.94 34.14 -42.36
N LEU A 7 -1.49 33.16 -43.17
CA LEU A 7 -1.69 31.75 -42.89
C LEU A 7 -0.85 31.28 -41.69
N LEU A 8 0.38 31.81 -41.54
CA LEU A 8 1.23 31.55 -40.37
C LEU A 8 0.63 32.17 -39.10
N ALA A 9 0.02 33.36 -39.20
CA ALA A 9 -0.64 34.04 -38.08
C ALA A 9 -1.96 33.35 -37.66
N SER A 10 -2.70 32.75 -38.59
CA SER A 10 -3.90 31.97 -38.26
C SER A 10 -3.59 30.63 -37.58
N LEU A 11 -2.42 30.03 -37.89
CA LEU A 11 -2.02 28.74 -37.32
C LEU A 11 -1.48 28.88 -35.89
N SER A 12 -0.87 30.02 -35.55
CA SER A 12 -0.35 30.30 -34.20
C SER A 12 -1.43 30.73 -33.20
N GLY A 13 -2.61 31.14 -33.67
CA GLY A 13 -3.73 31.56 -32.79
C GLY A 13 -4.45 30.42 -32.07
N SER A 14 -4.31 29.16 -32.50
CA SER A 14 -5.00 28.00 -31.90
C SER A 14 -4.32 27.42 -30.66
N MET A 15 -3.13 27.90 -30.27
CA MET A 15 -2.35 27.33 -29.17
C MET A 15 -2.65 27.95 -27.79
N ALA A 16 -3.79 28.61 -27.62
CA ALA A 16 -4.20 29.21 -26.35
C ALA A 16 -5.35 28.48 -25.65
N ALA A 17 -5.82 27.35 -26.20
CA ALA A 17 -6.72 26.44 -25.49
C ALA A 17 -5.91 25.49 -24.58
N MET A 18 -5.12 26.06 -23.68
CA MET A 18 -4.66 25.30 -22.51
C MET A 18 -5.91 25.08 -21.67
N ALA A 19 -6.41 23.85 -21.61
CA ALA A 19 -7.36 23.47 -20.59
C ALA A 19 -6.68 23.78 -19.25
N VAL A 20 -7.07 24.91 -18.64
CA VAL A 20 -6.72 25.19 -17.25
C VAL A 20 -7.46 24.12 -16.48
N GLU A 21 -6.77 23.02 -16.21
CA GLU A 21 -7.25 22.06 -15.25
C GLU A 21 -7.35 22.83 -13.93
N LEU A 22 -8.58 23.26 -13.61
CA LEU A 22 -8.89 23.82 -12.33
C LEU A 22 -8.50 22.72 -11.35
N ALA A 23 -7.34 22.87 -10.72
CA ALA A 23 -6.88 21.97 -9.70
C ALA A 23 -7.91 22.06 -8.57
N TYR A 24 -8.90 21.18 -8.61
CA TYR A 24 -9.79 20.99 -7.49
C TYR A 24 -8.88 20.67 -6.30
N PRO A 25 -9.02 21.38 -5.17
CA PRO A 25 -8.24 21.04 -4.00
C PRO A 25 -8.53 19.57 -3.70
N SER A 26 -7.47 18.76 -3.62
CA SER A 26 -7.59 17.37 -3.22
C SER A 26 -8.38 17.32 -1.90
N PRO A 27 -9.29 16.36 -1.72
CA PRO A 27 -9.96 16.17 -0.44
C PRO A 27 -8.93 16.15 0.71
N PRO A 28 -9.30 16.64 1.91
CA PRO A 28 -8.41 16.54 3.05
C PRO A 28 -8.02 15.07 3.26
N GLU A 29 -6.71 14.82 3.41
CA GLU A 29 -6.18 13.48 3.60
C GLU A 29 -6.82 12.84 4.83
N THR A 30 -7.39 11.64 4.65
CA THR A 30 -7.99 10.91 5.77
C THR A 30 -6.88 10.39 6.68
N ALA A 31 -7.11 10.29 7.99
CA ALA A 31 -6.14 9.71 8.93
C ALA A 31 -5.63 8.32 8.48
N THR A 32 -6.49 7.52 7.85
CA THR A 32 -6.14 6.23 7.26
C THR A 32 -5.13 6.36 6.12
N GLU A 33 -5.30 7.32 5.22
CA GLU A 33 -4.39 7.55 4.09
C GLU A 33 -3.02 7.99 4.58
N ALA A 34 -2.98 8.86 5.59
CA ALA A 34 -1.75 9.28 6.23
C ALA A 34 -1.01 8.08 6.86
N LEU A 35 -1.73 7.18 7.54
CA LEU A 35 -1.14 5.97 8.10
C LEU A 35 -0.63 5.01 7.01
N LEU A 36 -1.36 4.82 5.92
CA LEU A 36 -0.94 3.97 4.80
C LEU A 36 0.32 4.54 4.12
N ARG A 37 0.41 5.87 3.98
CA ARG A 37 1.61 6.54 3.47
C ARG A 37 2.79 6.33 4.41
N VAL A 38 2.62 6.51 5.72
CA VAL A 38 3.68 6.27 6.71
C VAL A 38 4.15 4.82 6.68
N GLN A 39 3.21 3.85 6.67
CA GLN A 39 3.52 2.42 6.63
C GLN A 39 4.32 2.03 5.39
N SER A 40 3.90 2.48 4.20
CA SER A 40 4.59 2.16 2.94
C SER A 40 5.93 2.89 2.80
N SER A 41 6.06 4.09 3.37
CA SER A 41 7.26 4.92 3.23
C SER A 41 8.51 4.32 3.86
N ASN A 42 8.38 3.41 4.84
CA ASN A 42 9.48 2.93 5.69
C ASN A 42 10.30 4.04 6.39
N GLN A 43 9.87 5.31 6.33
CA GLN A 43 10.61 6.46 6.88
C GLN A 43 10.53 6.54 8.40
N GLN A 44 9.54 5.87 9.01
CA GLN A 44 9.33 5.83 10.45
C GLN A 44 9.81 4.50 11.06
N ALA A 45 10.73 3.80 10.40
CA ALA A 45 11.39 2.64 10.99
C ALA A 45 12.19 3.06 12.24
N SER A 46 12.10 2.27 13.30
CA SER A 46 12.84 2.53 14.55
C SER A 46 14.35 2.53 14.26
N PRO A 47 15.11 3.57 14.67
CA PRO A 47 16.56 3.58 14.55
C PRO A 47 17.24 2.65 15.56
N ARG A 48 16.50 2.17 16.57
CA ARG A 48 17.01 1.24 17.57
C ARG A 48 16.83 -0.18 17.06
N LEU A 49 17.94 -0.83 16.73
CA LEU A 49 17.99 -2.25 16.40
C LEU A 49 17.62 -3.06 17.65
N GLN A 50 16.56 -3.85 17.54
CA GLN A 50 16.19 -4.79 18.60
C GLN A 50 17.06 -6.05 18.47
N VAL A 51 18.17 -6.07 19.20
CA VAL A 51 19.06 -7.24 19.26
C VAL A 51 18.54 -8.22 20.29
N GLN A 52 18.22 -9.44 19.87
CA GLN A 52 17.83 -10.50 20.80
C GLN A 52 19.05 -11.02 21.56
N THR A 53 18.96 -10.94 22.89
CA THR A 53 19.90 -11.60 23.80
C THR A 53 19.81 -13.12 23.68
N ALA A 54 20.82 -13.84 24.20
CA ALA A 54 20.80 -15.30 24.19
C ALA A 54 19.58 -15.87 24.94
N SER A 55 19.28 -15.32 26.11
CA SER A 55 18.11 -15.72 26.91
C SER A 55 16.79 -15.50 26.17
N GLU A 56 16.61 -14.37 25.49
CA GLU A 56 15.39 -14.11 24.71
C GLU A 56 15.24 -15.08 23.53
N ARG A 57 16.35 -15.44 22.88
CA ARG A 57 16.37 -16.47 21.83
C ARG A 57 15.94 -17.82 22.38
N ASP A 58 16.50 -18.26 23.51
CA ASP A 58 16.14 -19.54 24.14
C ASP A 58 14.67 -19.57 24.58
N GLN A 59 14.17 -18.47 25.15
CA GLN A 59 12.75 -18.34 25.50
C GLN A 59 11.83 -18.36 24.28
N SER A 60 12.26 -17.77 23.15
CA SER A 60 11.50 -17.82 21.91
C SER A 60 11.46 -19.23 21.32
N MET A 61 12.59 -19.95 21.37
CA MET A 61 12.68 -21.36 20.97
C MET A 61 11.77 -22.24 21.83
N HIS A 62 11.78 -22.03 23.15
CA HIS A 62 10.90 -22.74 24.06
C HIS A 62 9.43 -22.51 23.70
N ARG A 63 9.00 -21.24 23.55
CA ARG A 63 7.62 -20.90 23.14
C ARG A 63 7.20 -21.54 21.82
N TRP A 64 8.13 -21.60 20.86
CA TRP A 64 7.88 -22.28 19.59
C TRP A 64 7.64 -23.79 19.78
N LEU A 65 8.47 -24.46 20.60
CA LEU A 65 8.26 -25.87 20.93
C LEU A 65 6.94 -26.11 21.69
N GLU A 66 6.57 -25.23 22.62
CA GLU A 66 5.29 -25.29 23.35
C GLU A 66 4.08 -25.19 22.42
N THR A 67 4.21 -24.52 21.28
CA THR A 67 3.10 -24.34 20.32
C THR A 67 2.57 -25.67 19.80
N TYR A 68 3.42 -26.70 19.69
CA TYR A 68 3.03 -28.03 19.20
C TYR A 68 2.37 -28.91 20.26
N LYS A 69 2.38 -28.50 21.54
CA LYS A 69 1.79 -29.31 22.63
C LYS A 69 0.27 -29.25 22.65
N TYR A 70 -0.29 -28.17 22.11
CA TYR A 70 -1.73 -27.94 22.14
C TYR A 70 -2.35 -28.40 20.84
N GLN A 71 -3.46 -29.13 20.94
CA GLN A 71 -4.25 -29.46 19.76
C GLN A 71 -4.87 -28.20 19.18
N ILE A 72 -4.98 -28.16 17.86
CA ILE A 72 -5.71 -27.10 17.16
C ILE A 72 -7.17 -27.18 17.62
N PRO A 73 -7.74 -26.11 18.19
CA PRO A 73 -9.14 -26.07 18.60
C PRO A 73 -10.06 -26.48 17.45
N ASP A 74 -11.13 -27.22 17.75
CA ASP A 74 -12.00 -27.80 16.72
C ASP A 74 -12.70 -26.74 15.85
N PHE A 75 -12.84 -25.50 16.32
CA PHE A 75 -13.39 -24.42 15.51
C PHE A 75 -12.50 -24.00 14.33
N PHE A 76 -11.18 -24.22 14.42
CA PHE A 76 -10.23 -23.98 13.34
C PHE A 76 -10.01 -25.22 12.46
N ARG A 77 -10.60 -26.36 12.83
CA ARG A 77 -10.50 -27.59 12.04
C ARG A 77 -11.37 -27.43 10.81
N TRP A 78 -10.75 -27.34 9.64
CA TRP A 78 -11.48 -27.33 8.38
C TRP A 78 -12.15 -28.68 8.16
N VAL A 79 -13.49 -28.70 8.11
CA VAL A 79 -14.25 -29.87 7.72
C VAL A 79 -14.42 -29.80 6.20
N LYS A 80 -13.83 -30.77 5.48
CA LYS A 80 -14.08 -30.94 4.04
C LYS A 80 -15.54 -31.35 3.85
N SER A 81 -16.42 -30.41 3.53
CA SER A 81 -17.77 -30.71 3.06
C SER A 81 -17.70 -31.19 1.61
N GLY A 82 -17.65 -32.50 1.39
CA GLY A 82 -17.63 -33.06 0.04
C GLY A 82 -17.27 -34.54 0.01
N SER A 83 -18.24 -35.37 0.34
CA SER A 83 -18.46 -36.66 -0.32
C SER A 83 -19.96 -36.76 -0.52
N GLU A 84 -20.43 -36.29 -1.68
CA GLU A 84 -21.71 -36.74 -2.22
C GLU A 84 -21.50 -38.20 -2.62
N ASP A 85 -21.94 -39.10 -1.75
CA ASP A 85 -22.09 -40.51 -2.08
C ASP A 85 -23.33 -40.62 -2.99
N ASN A 86 -23.09 -41.04 -4.23
CA ASN A 86 -24.09 -41.39 -5.24
C ASN A 86 -24.75 -42.73 -4.88
#